data_AF-A0A7V9S1S0-F1
#
_entry.id   AF-A0A7V9S1S0-F1
#
_cell.length_a   1.000
_cell.length_b   1.000
_cell.length_c   1.000
_cell.angle_alpha   90.00
_cell.angle_beta   90.00
_cell.angle_gamma   90.00
#
_symmetry.space_group_name_H-M   'P 1'
#
loop_
_entity.id
_entity.type
_entity.pdbx_description
1 polymer ?
#
loop_
_entity_poly.entity_id
_entity_poly.type
_entity_poly.pdbx_seq_one_letter_code
_entity_poly.pdbx_strand_id
1 'polypeptide(L)' 'MKLIAGLGRAHGLEPADLITAIIDHSHLEGEDVRNVRMLERFSFVDVPAERAAEVVEKVHSQDVRGVALRLEVATR' A
#
# COMPACT_ATOMS: atom_id res chain seq x y z
N MET A 1 -5.11 0.15 -10.85
CA MET A 1 -5.81 -0.80 -9.98
C MET A 1 -5.73 -0.28 -8.56
N LYS A 2 -6.86 -0.28 -7.83
CA LYS A 2 -6.91 0.24 -6.47
C LYS A 2 -6.65 -0.88 -5.47
N LEU A 3 -5.75 -0.65 -4.54
CA LEU A 3 -5.46 -1.52 -3.41
C LEU A 3 -5.91 -0.86 -2.11
N ILE A 4 -6.24 -1.69 -1.13
CA ILE A 4 -6.57 -1.29 0.23
C ILE A 4 -5.46 -1.82 1.14
N ALA A 5 -4.85 -0.92 1.90
CA ALA A 5 -3.96 -1.25 2.98
C ALA A 5 -4.72 -1.21 4.31
N GLY A 6 -4.60 -2.26 5.12
CA GLY A 6 -5.27 -2.41 6.42
C GLY A 6 -4.74 -1.50 7.54
N LEU A 7 -4.02 -0.45 7.17
CA LEU A 7 -3.39 0.50 8.08
C LEU A 7 -3.63 1.94 7.64
N GLY A 8 -3.53 2.87 8.59
CA GLY A 8 -3.92 4.27 8.40
C GLY A 8 -3.37 5.16 9.51
N ARG A 9 -3.84 6.41 9.58
CA ARG A 9 -3.29 7.44 10.50
C ARG A 9 -3.31 7.06 11.97
N ALA A 10 -4.31 6.29 12.40
CA ALA A 10 -4.41 5.82 13.80
C ALA A 10 -3.24 4.92 14.21
N HIS A 11 -2.50 4.39 13.24
CA HIS A 11 -1.29 3.59 13.45
C HIS A 11 -0.01 4.45 13.45
N GLY A 12 -0.12 5.77 13.38
CA GLY A 12 1.01 6.70 13.35
C GLY A 12 1.75 6.75 12.01
N LEU A 13 1.14 6.23 10.94
CA LEU A 13 1.72 6.18 9.60
C LEU A 13 1.35 7.40 8.77
N GLU A 14 2.26 7.81 7.90
CA GLU A 14 2.05 8.86 6.91
C GLU A 14 1.91 8.29 5.49
N PRO A 15 1.29 9.02 4.54
CA PRO A 15 1.19 8.59 3.15
C PRO A 15 2.55 8.23 2.52
N ALA A 16 3.62 8.95 2.89
CA ALA A 16 4.97 8.68 2.44
C ALA A 16 5.46 7.29 2.88
N ASP A 17 5.16 6.88 4.12
CA ASP A 17 5.53 5.57 4.64
C ASP A 17 4.91 4.43 3.80
N LEU A 18 3.65 4.60 3.40
CA LEU A 18 2.95 3.63 2.55
C LEU A 18 3.57 3.56 1.14
N ILE A 19 3.91 4.71 0.56
CA ILE A 19 4.55 4.78 -0.77
C ILE A 19 5.90 4.08 -0.72
N THR A 20 6.74 4.42 0.26
CA THR A 20 8.05 3.79 0.47
C THR A 20 7.93 2.29 0.67
N ALA A 21 7.01 1.82 1.52
CA ALA A 21 6.81 0.39 1.74
C ALA A 21 6.43 -0.37 0.46
N ILE A 22 5.61 0.24 -0.41
CA ILE A 22 5.25 -0.37 -1.68
C ILE A 22 6.46 -0.41 -2.62
N ILE A 23 7.22 0.68 -2.73
CA ILE A 23 8.41 0.75 -3.60
C ILE A 23 9.50 -0.22 -3.12
N ASP A 24 9.82 -0.23 -1.83
CA ASP A 24 10.91 -1.03 -1.25
C ASP A 24 10.67 -2.55 -1.40
N HIS A 25 9.41 -2.97 -1.36
CA HIS A 25 9.01 -4.37 -1.39
C HIS A 25 8.37 -4.81 -2.72
N SER A 26 8.34 -3.93 -3.72
CA SER A 26 7.95 -4.26 -5.09
C SER A 26 8.99 -3.78 -6.10
N HIS A 27 8.74 -3.98 -7.39
CA HIS A 27 9.56 -3.38 -8.45
C HIS A 27 8.88 -2.15 -9.05
N LEU A 28 8.03 -1.48 -8.27
CA LEU A 28 7.36 -0.25 -8.68
C LEU A 28 8.22 0.97 -8.33
N GLU A 29 8.11 1.99 -9.16
CA GLU A 29 8.72 3.29 -8.89
C GLU A 29 7.67 4.28 -8.33
N GLY A 30 8.13 5.41 -7.80
CA GLY A 30 7.22 6.42 -7.22
C GLY A 30 6.18 6.97 -8.21
N GLU A 31 6.46 6.89 -9.51
CA GLU A 31 5.50 7.27 -10.56
C GLU A 31 4.40 6.24 -10.81
N ASP A 32 4.61 4.98 -10.42
CA ASP A 32 3.61 3.92 -10.52
C ASP A 32 2.57 4.02 -9.40
N VAL A 33 2.98 4.55 -8.25
CA VAL A 33 2.15 4.67 -7.05
C VAL A 33 1.40 6.00 -7.07
N ARG A 34 0.09 5.95 -7.29
CA ARG A 34 -0.75 7.14 -7.46
C ARG A 34 -1.96 7.14 -6.52
N ASN A 35 -2.62 8.30 -6.42
CA ASN A 35 -3.89 8.48 -5.71
C ASN A 35 -3.88 7.94 -4.26
N VAL A 36 -2.79 8.15 -3.53
CA VAL A 36 -2.67 7.68 -2.15
C VAL A 36 -3.64 8.45 -1.26
N ARG A 37 -4.54 7.73 -0.60
CA ARG A 37 -5.50 8.29 0.34
C ARG A 37 -5.40 7.54 1.66
N MET A 38 -4.87 8.22 2.67
CA MET A 38 -4.79 7.68 4.01
C MET A 38 -5.97 8.11 4.86
N LEU A 39 -6.70 7.13 5.40
CA LEU A 39 -7.79 7.32 6.36
C LEU A 39 -7.31 6.90 7.75
N GLU A 40 -8.19 6.96 8.74
CA GLU A 40 -7.84 6.66 10.13
C GLU A 40 -7.37 5.22 10.31
N ARG A 41 -8.14 4.25 9.79
CA ARG A 41 -7.88 2.81 10.03
C ARG A 41 -7.32 2.05 8.84
N PHE A 42 -7.49 2.58 7.63
CA PHE A 42 -7.08 1.95 6.38
C PHE A 42 -6.65 3.03 5.39
N SER A 43 -6.04 2.60 4.30
CA SER A 43 -5.59 3.50 3.25
C SER A 43 -5.82 2.89 1.88
N PHE A 44 -5.91 3.75 0.87
CA PHE A 44 -6.06 3.37 -0.52
C PHE A 44 -4.86 3.87 -1.31
N VAL A 45 -4.50 3.09 -2.32
CA VAL A 45 -3.43 3.40 -3.26
C VAL A 45 -3.77 2.83 -4.62
N ASP A 46 -3.47 3.57 -5.68
CA ASP A 46 -3.59 3.08 -7.04
C ASP A 46 -2.21 2.69 -7.57
N VAL A 47 -2.11 1.49 -8.14
CA VAL A 47 -0.90 0.95 -8.80
C VAL A 47 -1.24 0.45 -10.20
N PRO A 48 -0.25 0.19 -11.09
CA PRO A 48 -0.50 -0.39 -12.40
C PRO A 48 -1.23 -1.74 -12.27
N ALA A 49 -2.26 -1.95 -13.09
CA ALA A 49 -3.13 -3.13 -12.94
C ALA A 49 -2.38 -4.44 -13.18
N GLU A 50 -1.43 -4.45 -14.10
CA GLU A 50 -0.58 -5.60 -14.40
C GLU A 50 0.33 -6.01 -13.24
N ARG A 51 0.66 -5.09 -12.32
CA ARG A 51 1.53 -5.33 -11.16
C ARG A 51 0.78 -5.49 -9.86
N ALA A 52 -0.52 -5.22 -9.83
CA ALA A 52 -1.32 -5.23 -8.60
C ALA A 52 -1.31 -6.56 -7.87
N ALA A 53 -1.36 -7.68 -8.59
CA ALA A 53 -1.29 -9.02 -8.00
C ALA A 53 0.08 -9.26 -7.33
N GLU A 54 1.17 -8.91 -8.02
CA GLU A 54 2.53 -9.04 -7.49
C GLU A 54 2.76 -8.18 -6.23
N VAL A 55 2.24 -6.93 -6.23
CA VAL A 55 2.33 -6.04 -5.07
C VAL A 55 1.59 -6.64 -3.88
N VAL A 56 0.39 -7.17 -4.08
CA VAL A 56 -0.35 -7.82 -2.99
C VAL A 56 0.43 -9.03 -2.46
N GLU A 57 0.96 -9.90 -3.31
CA GLU A 57 1.71 -11.08 -2.86
C GLU A 57 3.01 -10.71 -2.11
N LYS A 58 3.76 -9.72 -2.58
CA LYS A 58 5.06 -9.36 -1.98
C LYS A 58 4.93 -8.52 -0.71
N VAL A 59 3.88 -7.70 -0.61
CA VAL A 59 3.79 -6.64 0.41
C VAL A 59 2.80 -6.97 1.53
N HIS A 60 1.84 -7.90 1.34
CA HIS A 60 0.79 -8.26 2.32
C HIS A 60 1.28 -8.78 3.70
N SER A 61 2.56 -9.08 3.86
CA SER A 61 3.12 -9.56 5.14
C SER A 61 4.39 -8.83 5.55
N GLN A 62 4.60 -7.63 5.02
CA GLN A 62 5.72 -6.78 5.41
C GLN A 62 5.34 -5.91 6.61
N ASP A 63 6.33 -5.56 7.43
CA ASP A 63 6.17 -4.64 8.54
C ASP A 63 6.56 -3.22 8.12
N VAL A 64 5.63 -2.28 8.27
CA VAL A 64 5.88 -0.85 8.03
C VAL A 64 5.92 -0.16 9.38
N ARG A 65 7.12 0.26 9.80
CA ARG A 65 7.37 0.90 11.10
C ARG A 65 6.83 0.08 12.29
N GLY A 66 6.93 -1.25 12.20
CA GLY A 66 6.46 -2.18 13.24
C GLY A 66 4.95 -2.49 13.18
N VAL A 67 4.26 -2.07 12.12
CA VAL A 67 2.84 -2.39 11.87
C VAL A 67 2.74 -3.31 10.67
N ALA A 68 2.12 -4.48 10.84
CA ALA A 68 1.91 -5.44 9.77
C ALA A 68 1.02 -4.85 8.67
N LEU A 69 1.56 -4.74 7.46
CA LEU A 69 0.88 -4.21 6.29
C LEU A 69 0.09 -5.30 5.59
N ARG A 70 -1.23 -5.28 5.78
CA ARG A 70 -2.15 -6.12 5.01
C ARG A 70 -2.57 -5.39 3.73
N LEU A 71 -2.35 -5.98 2.56
CA LEU A 71 -2.78 -5.42 1.28
C LEU A 71 -3.79 -6.33 0.60
N GLU A 72 -4.84 -5.73 0.06
CA GLU A 72 -5.90 -6.44 -0.66
C GLU A 72 -6.32 -5.61 -1.89
N VAL A 73 -6.76 -6.29 -2.96
CA VAL A 73 -7.36 -5.59 -4.11
C VAL A 73 -8.70 -5.03 -3.69
N ALA A 74 -8.93 -3.73 -3.91
CA ALA A 74 -10.22 -3.12 -3.66
C ALA A 74 -11.26 -3.74 -4.61
N THR A 75 -12.09 -4.62 -4.08
CA THR A 75 -13.24 -5.14 -4.82
C THR A 75 -14.26 -4.02 -4.97
N ARG A 76 -14.81 -3.88 -6.18
CA ARG A 76 -15.76 -2.82 -6.52
C ARG A 76 -17.12 -3.06 -5.88
#